data_AF-A0A948DFB8-F1
#
_entry.id   AF-A0A948DFB8-F1
#
_cell.length_a   1.000
_cell.length_b   1.000
_cell.length_c   1.000
_cell.angle_alpha   90.00
_cell.angle_beta   90.00
_cell.angle_gamma   90.00
#
_symmetry.space_group_name_H-M   'P 1'
#
loop_
_entity.id
_entity.type
_entity.pdbx_description
1 polymer ?
#
loop_
_entity_poly.entity_id
_entity_poly.type
_entity_poly.pdbx_seq_one_letter_code
_entity_poly.pdbx_strand_id
1 'polypeptide(L)'
;MKEYYLDKIFKKSNKYLTQLFDKPTLDEFERKIHYIHKEEDTKKVITKFINEYTSFVKKEFQRLYKLSDKKLNSFLEDQDNKVKAVWGDCYKVLRSMKPESIHLMVTSPPYYNAREYTQWKDLKEYLAEMRLIIREAYRVLDNHRVFVFNVGDIFDNDNLVTKSVWGKRRLPLAAYFIKVFEEEGFTFVDDFIWDKGEVQSERHKNGDKPFPFYQYPTNCYEHILIFHKHRLDKTRYPCPVCGTLQVSGNTQSEPGIQSWECKNNECFTRSKCNRGKRFSLKTLTTQSMQLDQHIIPEEFVKKWRRDIIRFSPVIKINSKGENALGHTAPFPEDIPDFAIRMYSYPGESVLDPFAGSFTSAICAQKLRRVGIGIEINKKLFRDSILRNINKKLSMPIFQKDSSIISEFNGQGFI
;
A
#
# COMPACT_ATOMS: atom_id res chain seq x y z
N MET A 1 -28.57 -13.47 36.79
CA MET A 1 -27.22 -13.48 36.16
C MET A 1 -27.04 -12.16 35.42
N LYS A 2 -25.89 -11.49 35.58
CA LYS A 2 -25.55 -10.26 34.84
C LYS A 2 -25.39 -10.66 33.36
N GLU A 3 -26.29 -10.20 32.48
CA GLU A 3 -26.18 -10.43 31.04
C GLU A 3 -25.09 -9.49 30.50
N TYR A 4 -24.04 -10.03 29.89
CA TYR A 4 -22.98 -9.21 29.31
C TYR A 4 -23.45 -8.62 27.99
N TYR A 5 -22.98 -7.42 27.64
CA TYR A 5 -23.39 -6.79 26.37
C TYR A 5 -22.98 -7.63 25.14
N LEU A 6 -21.88 -8.39 25.25
CA LEU A 6 -21.45 -9.32 24.22
C LEU A 6 -22.48 -10.44 23.97
N ASP A 7 -23.11 -10.99 25.01
CA ASP A 7 -24.17 -11.98 24.87
C ASP A 7 -25.34 -11.42 24.04
N LYS A 8 -25.67 -10.15 24.26
CA LYS A 8 -26.69 -9.44 23.48
C LYS A 8 -26.30 -9.29 22.01
N ILE A 9 -25.02 -8.99 21.72
CA ILE A 9 -24.50 -8.94 20.35
C ILE A 9 -24.64 -10.31 19.69
N PHE A 10 -24.19 -11.38 20.34
CA PHE A 10 -24.26 -12.75 19.82
C PHE A 10 -25.69 -13.19 19.57
N LYS A 11 -26.58 -13.03 20.55
CA LYS A 11 -27.99 -13.39 20.43
C LYS A 11 -28.66 -12.74 19.21
N LYS A 12 -28.41 -11.44 18.98
CA LYS A 12 -28.95 -10.70 17.81
C LYS A 12 -28.24 -11.03 16.50
N SER A 13 -27.03 -11.60 16.56
CA SER A 13 -26.19 -11.89 15.39
C SER A 13 -26.15 -13.36 15.01
N ASN A 14 -26.63 -14.27 15.87
CA ASN A 14 -26.46 -15.72 15.75
C ASN A 14 -26.91 -16.26 14.39
N LYS A 15 -28.10 -15.85 13.93
CA LYS A 15 -28.63 -16.24 12.60
C LYS A 15 -27.64 -15.94 11.46
N TYR A 16 -26.92 -14.82 11.53
CA TYR A 16 -25.99 -14.42 10.48
C TYR A 16 -24.61 -15.05 10.66
N LEU A 17 -24.19 -15.26 11.90
CA LEU A 17 -22.95 -15.97 12.22
C LEU A 17 -22.98 -17.41 11.73
N THR A 18 -24.07 -18.14 11.97
CA THR A 18 -24.24 -19.53 11.52
C THR A 18 -24.45 -19.68 10.01
N GLN A 19 -24.80 -18.60 9.32
CA GLN A 19 -24.83 -18.55 7.85
C GLN A 19 -23.45 -18.31 7.24
N LEU A 20 -22.58 -17.61 7.97
CA LEU A 20 -21.26 -17.23 7.48
C LEU A 20 -20.17 -18.26 7.83
N PHE A 21 -20.25 -18.83 9.03
CA PHE A 21 -19.27 -19.78 9.56
C PHE A 21 -19.92 -21.14 9.76
N ASP A 22 -19.19 -22.19 9.40
CA ASP A 22 -19.54 -23.54 9.85
C ASP A 22 -19.35 -23.67 11.38
N LYS A 23 -19.88 -24.76 11.96
CA LYS A 23 -19.88 -24.93 13.41
C LYS A 23 -18.47 -24.90 14.03
N PRO A 24 -17.46 -25.61 13.48
CA PRO A 24 -16.09 -25.55 14.01
C PRO A 24 -15.48 -24.15 13.96
N THR A 25 -15.68 -23.40 12.87
CA THR A 25 -15.16 -22.05 12.69
C THR A 25 -15.85 -21.06 13.64
N LEU A 26 -17.16 -21.22 13.85
CA LEU A 26 -17.90 -20.41 14.81
C LEU A 26 -17.42 -20.65 16.24
N ASP A 27 -17.18 -21.90 16.63
CA ASP A 27 -16.66 -22.25 17.95
C ASP A 27 -15.22 -21.69 18.15
N GLU A 28 -14.39 -21.67 17.11
CA GLU A 28 -13.08 -21.01 17.12
C GLU A 28 -13.23 -19.50 17.36
N PHE A 29 -14.15 -18.85 16.64
CA PHE A 29 -14.42 -17.42 16.79
C PHE A 29 -14.92 -17.08 18.21
N GLU A 30 -15.87 -17.84 18.74
CA GLU A 30 -16.41 -17.66 20.10
C GLU A 30 -15.33 -17.76 21.17
N ARG A 31 -14.45 -18.77 21.09
CA ARG A 31 -13.30 -18.90 21.99
C ARG A 31 -12.37 -17.68 21.90
N LYS A 32 -12.10 -17.20 20.68
CA LYS A 32 -11.20 -16.06 20.46
C LYS A 32 -11.70 -14.79 21.13
N ILE A 33 -13.00 -14.54 21.12
CA ILE A 33 -13.58 -13.30 21.66
C ILE A 33 -14.08 -13.43 23.10
N HIS A 34 -13.93 -14.60 23.71
CA HIS A 34 -14.39 -14.87 25.08
C HIS A 34 -13.82 -13.86 26.10
N TYR A 35 -12.59 -13.39 25.91
CA TYR A 35 -11.96 -12.41 26.82
C TYR A 35 -12.70 -11.07 26.91
N ILE A 36 -13.52 -10.73 25.91
CA ILE A 36 -14.28 -9.47 25.86
C ILE A 36 -15.37 -9.44 26.94
N HIS A 37 -15.83 -10.58 27.48
CA HIS A 37 -16.77 -10.61 28.61
C HIS A 37 -16.23 -9.91 29.87
N LYS A 38 -14.91 -9.72 29.97
CA LYS A 38 -14.28 -8.98 31.07
C LYS A 38 -14.44 -7.45 30.94
N GLU A 39 -14.88 -6.96 29.79
CA GLU A 39 -15.05 -5.52 29.55
C GLU A 39 -16.46 -5.06 29.94
N GLU A 40 -16.53 -4.06 30.81
CA GLU A 40 -17.81 -3.50 31.27
C GLU A 40 -18.28 -2.32 30.42
N ASP A 41 -17.35 -1.59 29.79
CA ASP A 41 -17.70 -0.48 28.90
C ASP A 41 -18.27 -1.00 27.58
N THR A 42 -19.56 -0.70 27.36
CA THR A 42 -20.30 -1.12 26.16
C THR A 42 -19.64 -0.66 24.86
N LYS A 43 -19.10 0.57 24.79
CA LYS A 43 -18.42 1.07 23.59
C LYS A 43 -17.16 0.26 23.33
N LYS A 44 -16.37 -0.04 24.36
CA LYS A 44 -15.16 -0.87 24.24
C LYS A 44 -15.50 -2.30 23.82
N VAL A 45 -16.59 -2.89 24.35
CA VAL A 45 -17.09 -4.20 23.90
C VAL A 45 -17.38 -4.18 22.39
N ILE A 46 -18.10 -3.16 21.90
CA ILE A 46 -18.44 -3.02 20.48
C ILE A 46 -17.18 -2.89 19.62
N THR A 47 -16.25 -1.99 19.99
CA THR A 47 -15.01 -1.78 19.25
C THR A 47 -14.16 -3.05 19.22
N LYS A 48 -13.96 -3.72 20.36
CA LYS A 48 -13.22 -4.99 20.43
C LYS A 48 -13.88 -6.07 19.57
N PHE A 49 -15.20 -6.23 19.67
CA PHE A 49 -15.94 -7.21 18.86
C PHE A 49 -15.80 -6.94 17.36
N ILE A 50 -15.96 -5.69 16.91
CA ILE A 50 -15.82 -5.32 15.49
C ILE A 50 -14.42 -5.61 14.97
N ASN A 51 -13.39 -5.27 15.77
CA ASN A 51 -12.00 -5.49 15.39
C ASN A 51 -11.70 -7.00 15.29
N GLU A 52 -12.12 -7.79 16.28
CA GLU A 52 -11.93 -9.23 16.28
C GLU A 52 -12.69 -9.92 15.15
N TYR A 53 -13.95 -9.52 14.92
CA TYR A 53 -14.78 -10.05 13.84
C TYR A 53 -14.19 -9.73 12.47
N THR A 54 -13.81 -8.47 12.22
CA THR A 54 -13.20 -8.04 10.96
C THR A 54 -11.88 -8.78 10.72
N SER A 55 -11.04 -8.90 11.75
CA SER A 55 -9.78 -9.66 11.69
C SER A 55 -10.04 -11.14 11.40
N PHE A 56 -11.07 -11.73 11.99
CA PHE A 56 -11.40 -13.14 11.80
C PHE A 56 -11.94 -13.42 10.39
N VAL A 57 -12.89 -12.62 9.89
CA VAL A 57 -13.37 -12.70 8.50
C VAL A 57 -12.22 -12.60 7.50
N LYS A 58 -11.29 -11.66 7.73
CA LYS A 58 -10.09 -11.50 6.90
C LYS A 58 -9.19 -12.74 6.94
N LYS A 59 -8.98 -13.35 8.11
CA LYS A 59 -8.22 -14.60 8.24
C LYS A 59 -8.89 -15.75 7.48
N GLU A 60 -10.21 -15.88 7.54
CA GLU A 60 -10.94 -16.89 6.77
C GLU A 60 -10.76 -16.68 5.27
N PHE A 61 -10.85 -15.44 4.80
CA PHE A 61 -10.56 -15.11 3.40
C PHE A 61 -9.12 -15.50 3.00
N GLN A 62 -8.14 -15.21 3.87
CA GLN A 62 -6.75 -15.58 3.64
C GLN A 62 -6.52 -17.10 3.60
N ARG A 63 -7.26 -17.89 4.40
CA ARG A 63 -7.17 -19.37 4.42
C ARG A 63 -7.55 -20.00 3.07
N LEU A 64 -8.36 -19.32 2.26
CA LEU A 64 -8.73 -19.80 0.91
C LEU A 64 -7.54 -19.81 -0.07
N TYR A 65 -6.51 -19.00 0.19
CA TYR A 65 -5.33 -18.90 -0.66
C TYR A 65 -4.24 -19.90 -0.25
N LYS A 66 -4.05 -20.94 -1.06
CA LYS A 66 -3.14 -22.06 -0.73
C LYS A 66 -1.66 -21.85 -1.13
N LEU A 67 -1.35 -20.85 -1.95
CA LEU A 67 -0.01 -20.66 -2.53
C LEU A 67 0.94 -19.81 -1.66
N SER A 68 0.54 -19.44 -0.44
CA SER A 68 1.35 -18.59 0.43
C SER A 68 2.49 -19.35 1.11
N ASP A 69 3.70 -18.76 1.16
CA ASP A 69 4.84 -19.30 1.90
C ASP A 69 4.75 -18.95 3.39
N LYS A 70 4.69 -19.96 4.27
CA LYS A 70 4.52 -19.74 5.71
C LYS A 70 5.68 -18.98 6.36
N LYS A 71 6.92 -19.23 5.92
CA LYS A 71 8.12 -18.58 6.50
C LYS A 71 8.16 -17.11 6.14
N LEU A 72 7.93 -16.78 4.86
CA LEU A 72 7.84 -15.41 4.38
C LEU A 72 6.73 -14.65 5.11
N ASN A 73 5.52 -15.22 5.21
CA ASN A 73 4.42 -14.52 5.86
C ASN A 73 4.65 -14.33 7.36
N SER A 74 5.25 -15.32 8.05
CA SER A 74 5.66 -15.14 9.45
C SER A 74 6.69 -14.02 9.59
N PHE A 75 7.68 -13.97 8.70
CA PHE A 75 8.67 -12.89 8.66
C PHE A 75 8.01 -11.53 8.41
N LEU A 76 7.02 -11.44 7.52
CA LEU A 76 6.32 -10.20 7.20
C LEU A 76 5.32 -9.74 8.27
N GLU A 77 4.75 -10.67 9.05
CA GLU A 77 3.81 -10.37 10.15
C GLU A 77 4.52 -9.96 11.44
N ASP A 78 5.76 -10.40 11.65
CA ASP A 78 6.57 -10.07 12.82
C ASP A 78 6.65 -8.56 13.11
N GLN A 79 6.22 -8.12 14.28
CA GLN A 79 6.19 -6.70 14.61
C GLN A 79 7.47 -6.23 15.30
N ASP A 80 8.38 -7.12 15.69
CA ASP A 80 9.60 -6.74 16.40
C ASP A 80 10.57 -6.03 15.45
N ASN A 81 10.70 -6.58 14.24
CA ASN A 81 11.49 -5.99 13.15
C ASN A 81 10.67 -4.98 12.36
N LYS A 82 11.13 -3.72 12.32
CA LYS A 82 10.36 -2.64 11.72
C LYS A 82 10.72 -2.33 10.27
N VAL A 83 11.92 -2.71 9.83
CA VAL A 83 12.33 -2.62 8.41
C VAL A 83 12.67 -4.02 7.91
N LYS A 84 12.03 -4.43 6.82
CA LYS A 84 12.13 -5.79 6.28
C LYS A 84 12.62 -5.75 4.85
N ALA A 85 13.77 -6.37 4.62
CA ALA A 85 14.35 -6.53 3.30
C ALA A 85 14.09 -7.94 2.77
N VAL A 86 13.36 -8.03 1.67
CA VAL A 86 13.09 -9.28 0.98
C VAL A 86 13.90 -9.32 -0.31
N TRP A 87 14.81 -10.27 -0.42
CA TRP A 87 15.66 -10.43 -1.58
C TRP A 87 15.04 -11.41 -2.57
N GLY A 88 14.69 -10.93 -3.76
CA GLY A 88 14.14 -11.78 -4.80
C GLY A 88 13.34 -11.03 -5.86
N ASP A 89 12.88 -11.80 -6.83
CA ASP A 89 11.97 -11.33 -7.86
C ASP A 89 10.62 -10.89 -7.26
N CYS A 90 10.19 -9.67 -7.57
CA CYS A 90 9.01 -9.07 -6.96
C CYS A 90 7.72 -9.86 -7.25
N TYR A 91 7.56 -10.40 -8.46
CA TYR A 91 6.40 -11.20 -8.82
C TYR A 91 6.34 -12.50 -7.99
N LYS A 92 7.46 -13.22 -7.88
CA LYS A 92 7.53 -14.43 -7.05
C LYS A 92 7.27 -14.15 -5.58
N VAL A 93 7.86 -13.08 -5.03
CA VAL A 93 7.66 -12.70 -3.63
C VAL A 93 6.19 -12.36 -3.37
N LEU A 94 5.59 -11.49 -4.18
CA LEU A 94 4.17 -11.11 -4.04
C LEU A 94 3.27 -12.35 -4.12
N ARG A 95 3.51 -13.24 -5.09
CA ARG A 95 2.76 -14.51 -5.24
C ARG A 95 2.83 -15.39 -4.00
N SER A 96 3.93 -15.35 -3.25
CA SER A 96 4.10 -16.10 -2.00
C SER A 96 3.50 -15.40 -0.76
N MET A 97 3.05 -14.16 -0.87
CA MET A 97 2.41 -13.44 0.25
C MET A 97 0.93 -13.81 0.39
N LYS A 98 0.39 -13.73 1.62
CA LYS A 98 -1.05 -13.85 1.87
C LYS A 98 -1.81 -12.72 1.18
N PRO A 99 -3.03 -12.98 0.68
CA PRO A 99 -3.87 -11.90 0.15
C PRO A 99 -4.23 -10.92 1.28
N GLU A 100 -4.51 -9.67 0.93
CA GLU A 100 -4.93 -8.64 1.88
C GLU A 100 -3.99 -8.48 3.11
N SER A 101 -2.68 -8.65 2.94
CA SER A 101 -1.70 -8.63 4.05
C SER A 101 -0.95 -7.30 4.20
N ILE A 102 -1.07 -6.40 3.22
CA ILE A 102 -0.36 -5.11 3.18
C ILE A 102 -1.33 -3.95 3.24
N HIS A 103 -1.02 -2.92 4.04
CA HIS A 103 -1.96 -1.82 4.28
C HIS A 103 -1.76 -0.62 3.34
N LEU A 104 -0.56 -0.46 2.76
CA LEU A 104 -0.23 0.58 1.80
C LEU A 104 0.89 0.09 0.87
N MET A 105 0.80 0.45 -0.41
CA MET A 105 1.92 0.32 -1.34
C MET A 105 2.35 1.69 -1.83
N VAL A 106 3.67 1.95 -1.84
CA VAL A 106 4.26 3.12 -2.48
C VAL A 106 5.55 2.71 -3.19
N THR A 107 5.65 3.02 -4.48
CA THR A 107 6.79 2.57 -5.28
C THR A 107 6.98 3.42 -6.53
N SER A 108 8.10 3.18 -7.22
CA SER A 108 8.37 3.60 -8.58
C SER A 108 8.88 2.38 -9.35
N PRO A 109 8.24 1.95 -10.44
CA PRO A 109 8.66 0.76 -11.17
C PRO A 109 10.03 1.00 -11.82
N PRO A 110 10.75 -0.08 -12.18
CA PRO A 110 11.82 0.06 -13.15
C PRO A 110 11.24 0.55 -14.48
N TYR A 111 11.78 1.65 -15.03
CA TYR A 111 11.27 2.21 -16.29
C TYR A 111 11.79 1.40 -17.47
N TYR A 112 10.93 1.24 -18.48
CA TYR A 112 11.21 0.46 -19.69
C TYR A 112 12.57 0.85 -20.31
N ASN A 113 13.51 -0.10 -20.29
CA ASN A 113 14.87 0.01 -20.84
C ASN A 113 15.63 1.29 -20.47
N ALA A 114 15.32 1.90 -19.31
CA ALA A 114 15.96 3.14 -18.86
C ALA A 114 17.34 2.89 -18.22
N ARG A 115 17.65 1.64 -17.87
CA ARG A 115 18.87 1.22 -17.17
C ARG A 115 19.43 -0.08 -17.76
N GLU A 116 20.74 -0.27 -17.62
CA GLU A 116 21.45 -1.43 -18.17
C GLU A 116 20.99 -2.77 -17.57
N TYR A 117 20.56 -2.77 -16.30
CA TYR A 117 20.10 -3.98 -15.61
C TYR A 117 18.64 -4.36 -15.91
N THR A 118 17.94 -3.59 -16.76
CA THR A 118 16.56 -3.85 -17.16
C THR A 118 16.45 -3.84 -18.67
N GLN A 119 16.22 -4.99 -19.29
CA GLN A 119 16.20 -5.15 -20.74
C GLN A 119 15.00 -5.99 -21.16
N TRP A 120 13.99 -5.33 -21.73
CA TRP A 120 12.83 -5.93 -22.38
C TRP A 120 12.97 -5.78 -23.90
N LYS A 121 12.33 -6.68 -24.65
CA LYS A 121 12.37 -6.65 -26.11
C LYS A 121 11.57 -5.48 -26.68
N ASP A 122 10.35 -5.32 -26.20
CA ASP A 122 9.40 -4.30 -26.63
C ASP A 122 8.53 -3.83 -25.45
N LEU A 123 7.83 -2.70 -25.63
CA LEU A 123 6.93 -2.14 -24.63
C LEU A 123 5.81 -3.12 -24.21
N LYS A 124 5.38 -4.01 -25.10
CA LYS A 124 4.29 -4.96 -24.84
C LYS A 124 4.74 -6.00 -23.81
N GLU A 125 5.95 -6.54 -23.95
CA GLU A 125 6.54 -7.46 -22.98
C GLU A 125 6.67 -6.81 -21.60
N TYR A 126 7.18 -5.57 -21.55
CA TYR A 126 7.27 -4.80 -20.31
C TYR A 126 5.92 -4.63 -19.62
N LEU A 127 4.90 -4.15 -20.34
CA LEU A 127 3.57 -3.96 -19.77
C LEU A 127 2.91 -5.29 -19.37
N ALA A 128 3.19 -6.39 -20.07
CA ALA A 128 2.69 -7.71 -19.71
C ALA A 128 3.31 -8.22 -18.40
N GLU A 129 4.61 -8.04 -18.20
CA GLU A 129 5.28 -8.39 -16.94
C GLU A 129 4.77 -7.51 -15.79
N MET A 130 4.69 -6.20 -16.00
CA MET A 130 4.14 -5.27 -15.01
C MET A 130 2.70 -5.61 -14.63
N ARG A 131 1.87 -6.03 -15.59
CA ARG A 131 0.49 -6.49 -15.33
C ARG A 131 0.45 -7.66 -14.36
N LEU A 132 1.34 -8.65 -14.50
CA LEU A 132 1.40 -9.80 -13.58
C LEU A 132 1.74 -9.35 -12.15
N ILE A 133 2.65 -8.39 -12.02
CA ILE A 133 3.03 -7.80 -10.73
C ILE A 133 1.87 -7.01 -10.13
N ILE A 134 1.20 -6.16 -10.93
CA ILE A 134 0.05 -5.36 -10.51
C ILE A 134 -1.12 -6.24 -10.05
N ARG A 135 -1.37 -7.36 -10.74
CA ARG A 135 -2.37 -8.35 -10.33
C ARG A 135 -2.08 -8.94 -8.95
N GLU A 136 -0.83 -9.34 -8.71
CA GLU A 136 -0.45 -9.87 -7.39
C GLU A 136 -0.44 -8.77 -6.33
N ALA A 137 -0.07 -7.54 -6.68
CA ALA A 137 -0.19 -6.37 -5.81
C ALA A 137 -1.65 -6.12 -5.41
N TYR A 138 -2.60 -6.19 -6.35
CA TYR A 138 -4.04 -6.09 -6.04
C TYR A 138 -4.46 -7.18 -5.04
N ARG A 139 -4.00 -8.42 -5.23
CA ARG A 139 -4.33 -9.52 -4.31
C ARG A 139 -3.76 -9.26 -2.90
N VAL A 140 -2.51 -8.85 -2.81
CA VAL A 140 -1.75 -8.69 -1.56
C VAL A 140 -2.16 -7.43 -0.77
N LEU A 141 -2.50 -6.34 -1.45
CA LEU A 141 -2.98 -5.12 -0.82
C LEU A 141 -4.30 -5.39 -0.08
N ASP A 142 -4.46 -4.87 1.12
CA ASP A 142 -5.67 -5.04 1.94
C ASP A 142 -6.88 -4.35 1.30
N ASN A 143 -8.08 -4.86 1.55
CA ASN A 143 -9.27 -4.32 0.90
C ASN A 143 -9.48 -2.85 1.33
N HIS A 144 -9.90 -2.01 0.39
CA HIS A 144 -10.12 -0.57 0.59
C HIS A 144 -8.87 0.24 0.92
N ARG A 145 -7.67 -0.28 0.61
CA ARG A 145 -6.39 0.42 0.73
C ARG A 145 -5.90 1.02 -0.57
N VAL A 146 -4.80 1.76 -0.46
CA VAL A 146 -4.25 2.63 -1.50
C VAL A 146 -2.93 2.07 -2.03
N PHE A 147 -2.72 2.23 -3.32
CA PHE A 147 -1.43 2.06 -3.99
C PHE A 147 -1.06 3.41 -4.61
N VAL A 148 0.03 4.01 -4.11
CA VAL A 148 0.67 5.20 -4.68
C VAL A 148 1.79 4.77 -5.64
N PHE A 149 1.72 5.20 -6.89
CA PHE A 149 2.62 4.74 -7.95
C PHE A 149 3.28 5.91 -8.67
N ASN A 150 4.58 6.10 -8.47
CA ASN A 150 5.35 7.16 -9.12
C ASN A 150 5.88 6.71 -10.47
N VAL A 151 5.54 7.39 -11.55
CA VAL A 151 6.01 7.07 -12.90
C VAL A 151 6.20 8.31 -13.76
N GLY A 152 7.34 8.40 -14.44
CA GLY A 152 7.61 9.41 -15.44
C GLY A 152 7.41 8.89 -16.86
N ASP A 153 6.95 9.76 -17.75
CA ASP A 153 7.02 9.48 -19.18
C ASP A 153 8.46 9.46 -19.66
N ILE A 154 8.75 8.51 -20.55
CA ILE A 154 10.08 8.30 -21.11
C ILE A 154 10.05 8.43 -22.63
N PHE A 155 11.22 8.45 -23.25
CA PHE A 155 11.34 8.26 -24.69
C PHE A 155 11.48 6.76 -25.00
N ASP A 156 10.98 6.37 -26.17
CA ASP A 156 11.03 5.00 -26.66
C ASP A 156 12.48 4.47 -26.73
N ASN A 157 12.67 3.19 -26.40
CA ASN A 157 13.97 2.51 -26.42
C ASN A 157 13.79 1.01 -26.71
N ASP A 158 13.05 0.71 -27.78
CA ASP A 158 12.84 -0.65 -28.26
C ASP A 158 14.14 -1.34 -28.74
N ASN A 159 14.41 -2.54 -28.23
CA ASN A 159 15.56 -3.38 -28.62
C ASN A 159 15.26 -4.19 -29.90
N LEU A 160 14.72 -3.54 -30.93
CA LEU A 160 14.45 -4.18 -32.22
C LEU A 160 15.73 -4.22 -33.08
N VAL A 161 15.92 -5.30 -33.84
CA VAL A 161 17.12 -5.55 -34.70
C VAL A 161 17.20 -4.57 -35.90
N THR A 162 16.34 -3.56 -35.98
CA THR A 162 16.36 -2.57 -37.06
C THR A 162 17.41 -1.48 -36.78
N LYS A 163 18.22 -1.16 -37.79
CA LYS A 163 19.30 -0.13 -37.77
C LYS A 163 18.76 1.31 -37.73
N SER A 164 17.87 1.63 -36.80
CA SER A 164 17.34 2.97 -36.60
C SER A 164 17.55 3.39 -35.14
N VAL A 165 18.61 4.13 -34.90
CA VAL A 165 19.10 4.60 -33.58
C VAL A 165 18.26 5.74 -33.00
N TRP A 166 16.95 5.73 -33.21
CA TRP A 166 16.10 6.88 -32.87
C TRP A 166 14.73 6.42 -32.34
N GLY A 167 14.67 6.10 -31.05
CA GLY A 167 13.42 6.16 -30.30
C GLY A 167 12.95 7.63 -30.23
N LYS A 168 12.15 8.05 -31.21
CA LYS A 168 11.73 9.46 -31.40
C LYS A 168 10.36 9.81 -30.86
N ARG A 169 9.67 8.89 -30.18
CA ARG A 169 8.36 9.17 -29.56
C ARG A 169 8.46 9.14 -28.04
N ARG A 170 7.68 10.01 -27.41
CA ARG A 170 7.40 9.97 -25.98
C ARG A 170 6.41 8.83 -25.72
N LEU A 171 6.73 7.97 -24.76
CA LEU A 171 5.86 6.93 -24.25
C LEU A 171 5.14 7.47 -23.02
N PRO A 172 3.80 7.63 -23.07
CA PRO A 172 3.00 8.08 -21.94
C PRO A 172 2.81 6.93 -20.94
N LEU A 173 3.88 6.56 -20.22
CA LEU A 173 3.86 5.41 -19.31
C LEU A 173 2.77 5.56 -18.25
N ALA A 174 2.52 6.77 -17.75
CA ALA A 174 1.44 7.01 -16.79
C ALA A 174 0.08 6.57 -17.34
N ALA A 175 -0.26 6.96 -18.57
CA ALA A 175 -1.52 6.56 -19.20
C ALA A 175 -1.62 5.03 -19.39
N TYR A 176 -0.52 4.37 -19.76
CA TYR A 176 -0.49 2.91 -19.91
C TYR A 176 -0.67 2.21 -18.57
N PHE A 177 -0.02 2.70 -17.50
CA PHE A 177 -0.20 2.14 -16.17
C PHE A 177 -1.60 2.36 -15.64
N ILE A 178 -2.21 3.55 -15.78
CA ILE A 178 -3.62 3.79 -15.39
C ILE A 178 -4.51 2.72 -16.01
N LYS A 179 -4.37 2.49 -17.32
CA LYS A 179 -5.15 1.47 -18.03
C LYS A 179 -4.94 0.07 -17.47
N VAL A 180 -3.69 -0.35 -17.26
CA VAL A 180 -3.37 -1.68 -16.71
C VAL A 180 -3.91 -1.84 -15.29
N PHE A 181 -3.76 -0.84 -14.43
CA PHE A 181 -4.27 -0.87 -13.06
C PHE A 181 -5.80 -1.03 -13.02
N GLU A 182 -6.54 -0.26 -13.83
CA GLU A 182 -8.00 -0.36 -13.90
C GLU A 182 -8.47 -1.72 -14.43
N GLU A 183 -7.79 -2.28 -15.44
CA GLU A 183 -8.10 -3.62 -15.95
C GLU A 183 -7.82 -4.75 -14.94
N GLU A 184 -6.84 -4.56 -14.05
CA GLU A 184 -6.54 -5.50 -12.97
C GLU A 184 -7.38 -5.24 -11.70
N GLY A 185 -8.35 -4.30 -11.76
CA GLY A 185 -9.40 -4.11 -10.75
C GLY A 185 -9.16 -2.99 -9.76
N PHE A 186 -8.08 -2.22 -9.88
CA PHE A 186 -7.92 -0.98 -9.14
C PHE A 186 -8.87 0.10 -9.67
N THR A 187 -9.12 1.12 -8.85
CA THR A 187 -9.82 2.33 -9.25
C THR A 187 -8.82 3.47 -9.26
N PHE A 188 -8.64 4.13 -10.41
CA PHE A 188 -7.86 5.36 -10.48
C PHE A 188 -8.60 6.48 -9.74
N VAL A 189 -7.90 7.20 -8.87
CA VAL A 189 -8.48 8.25 -8.02
C VAL A 189 -7.94 9.62 -8.37
N ASP A 190 -6.63 9.75 -8.49
CA ASP A 190 -5.98 11.05 -8.69
C ASP A 190 -4.58 10.91 -9.31
N ASP A 191 -4.09 12.02 -9.87
CA ASP A 191 -2.75 12.16 -10.46
C ASP A 191 -2.12 13.47 -9.98
N PHE A 192 -1.18 13.35 -9.05
CA PHE A 192 -0.38 14.50 -8.62
C PHE A 192 0.85 14.64 -9.50
N ILE A 193 1.08 15.86 -9.99
CA ILE A 193 2.24 16.17 -10.81
C ILE A 193 3.39 16.62 -9.91
N TRP A 194 4.43 15.78 -9.84
CA TRP A 194 5.68 16.17 -9.21
C TRP A 194 6.52 16.99 -10.19
N ASP A 195 6.54 18.31 -9.98
CA ASP A 195 7.44 19.22 -10.68
C ASP A 195 8.86 19.11 -10.11
N LYS A 196 9.78 18.57 -10.91
CA LYS A 196 11.20 18.40 -10.56
C LYS A 196 11.98 19.71 -10.63
N GLY A 197 11.36 20.77 -11.16
CA GLY A 197 11.98 22.05 -11.43
C GLY A 197 12.79 22.02 -12.73
N GLU A 198 14.09 21.75 -12.62
CA GLU A 198 14.98 21.79 -13.78
C GLU A 198 14.90 20.52 -14.63
N VAL A 199 15.05 20.71 -15.94
CA VAL A 199 14.98 19.64 -16.93
C VAL A 199 16.18 18.71 -16.79
N GLN A 200 15.92 17.42 -16.57
CA GLN A 200 16.97 16.44 -16.23
C GLN A 200 17.88 16.05 -17.41
N SER A 201 17.66 16.58 -18.61
CA SER A 201 18.53 16.31 -19.76
C SER A 201 18.66 17.50 -20.70
N GLU A 202 19.89 17.94 -20.96
CA GLU A 202 20.22 18.84 -22.07
C GLU A 202 20.37 18.10 -23.41
N ARG A 203 19.98 16.82 -23.48
CA ARG A 203 20.12 15.93 -24.65
C ARG A 203 19.41 16.43 -25.93
N HIS A 204 18.64 17.52 -25.85
CA HIS A 204 17.95 18.15 -26.96
C HIS A 204 18.28 19.64 -27.17
N LYS A 205 19.38 20.16 -26.58
CA LYS A 205 19.90 21.48 -26.99
C LYS A 205 20.54 21.37 -28.38
N ASN A 206 19.74 21.58 -29.42
CA ASN A 206 20.25 21.74 -30.79
C ASN A 206 20.90 23.12 -30.95
N GLY A 207 22.17 23.26 -30.54
CA GLY A 207 23.01 24.45 -30.78
C GLY A 207 22.41 25.80 -30.36
N ASP A 208 23.16 26.88 -30.57
CA ASP A 208 22.81 28.23 -30.12
C ASP A 208 21.69 28.91 -30.94
N LYS A 209 21.04 28.20 -31.88
CA LYS A 209 20.06 28.79 -32.81
C LYS A 209 18.66 28.18 -32.63
N PRO A 210 17.76 28.85 -31.90
CA PRO A 210 16.40 28.39 -31.68
C PRO A 210 15.52 28.62 -32.93
N PHE A 211 15.41 27.64 -33.83
CA PHE A 211 14.46 27.70 -34.95
C PHE A 211 13.12 27.02 -34.60
N PRO A 212 11.97 27.50 -35.14
CA PRO A 212 10.70 26.79 -35.05
C PRO A 212 10.81 25.34 -35.51
N PHE A 213 10.00 24.43 -34.94
CA PHE A 213 10.00 22.97 -35.19
C PHE A 213 11.18 22.16 -34.61
N TYR A 214 12.24 22.80 -34.09
CA TYR A 214 13.40 22.10 -33.51
C TYR A 214 13.41 22.06 -31.98
N GLN A 215 12.49 22.76 -31.32
CA GLN A 215 12.40 22.84 -29.87
C GLN A 215 11.13 22.16 -29.36
N TYR A 216 11.30 21.02 -28.69
CA TYR A 216 10.23 20.34 -27.96
C TYR A 216 10.44 20.50 -26.46
N PRO A 217 9.37 20.69 -25.66
CA PRO A 217 9.47 20.67 -24.21
C PRO A 217 10.08 19.36 -23.72
N THR A 218 11.08 19.46 -22.86
CA THR A 218 11.69 18.32 -22.18
C THR A 218 10.90 17.96 -20.93
N ASN A 219 10.92 16.69 -20.53
CA ASN A 219 10.19 16.25 -19.36
C ASN A 219 10.79 16.86 -18.07
N CYS A 220 9.99 17.65 -17.35
CA CYS A 220 10.34 18.28 -16.07
C CYS A 220 9.53 17.71 -14.90
N TYR A 221 8.68 16.71 -15.13
CA TYR A 221 7.79 16.20 -14.10
C TYR A 221 7.67 14.66 -14.11
N GLU A 222 7.10 14.13 -13.05
CA GLU A 222 6.66 12.74 -12.93
C GLU A 222 5.24 12.71 -12.35
N HIS A 223 4.52 11.61 -12.62
CA HIS A 223 3.18 11.39 -12.12
C HIS A 223 3.23 10.61 -10.81
N ILE A 224 2.50 11.05 -9.80
CA ILE A 224 2.23 10.30 -8.58
C ILE A 224 0.77 9.87 -8.64
N LEU A 225 0.56 8.67 -9.18
CA LEU A 225 -0.77 8.12 -9.42
C LEU A 225 -1.32 7.49 -8.15
N ILE A 226 -2.60 7.75 -7.85
CA ILE A 226 -3.29 7.20 -6.70
C ILE A 226 -4.33 6.19 -7.16
N PHE A 227 -4.18 4.96 -6.70
CA PHE A 227 -5.10 3.87 -6.99
C PHE A 227 -5.71 3.31 -5.71
N HIS A 228 -7.01 3.03 -5.73
CA HIS A 228 -7.70 2.34 -4.65
C HIS A 228 -8.02 0.90 -5.02
N LYS A 229 -7.90 -0.01 -4.05
CA LYS A 229 -8.44 -1.36 -4.16
C LYS A 229 -9.85 -1.42 -3.58
N HIS A 230 -10.82 -1.81 -4.40
CA HIS A 230 -12.17 -2.13 -3.94
C HIS A 230 -12.59 -3.53 -4.42
N ARG A 231 -12.22 -4.57 -3.65
CA ARG A 231 -12.76 -5.92 -3.88
C ARG A 231 -14.20 -5.96 -3.40
N LEU A 232 -15.09 -6.45 -4.26
CA LEU A 232 -16.48 -6.68 -3.87
C LEU A 232 -16.54 -7.73 -2.75
N ASP A 233 -16.81 -7.26 -1.54
CA ASP A 233 -17.04 -8.08 -0.36
C ASP A 233 -18.50 -7.95 0.09
N LYS A 234 -19.25 -9.05 -0.04
CA LYS A 234 -20.66 -9.13 0.37
C LYS A 234 -20.82 -9.60 1.82
N THR A 235 -19.72 -9.79 2.56
CA THR A 235 -19.75 -10.19 3.97
C THR A 235 -20.41 -9.10 4.79
N ARG A 236 -21.30 -9.52 5.70
CA ARG A 236 -21.98 -8.61 6.63
C ARG A 236 -21.00 -8.18 7.70
N TYR A 237 -20.86 -6.88 7.92
CA TYR A 237 -20.04 -6.35 9.01
C TYR A 237 -20.91 -5.83 10.16
N PRO A 238 -20.42 -5.89 11.42
CA PRO A 238 -21.22 -5.49 12.56
C PRO A 238 -21.42 -3.96 12.58
N CYS A 239 -22.59 -3.53 13.06
CA CYS A 239 -22.91 -2.11 13.17
C CYS A 239 -21.91 -1.39 14.09
N PRO A 240 -21.30 -0.25 13.68
CA PRO A 240 -20.34 0.50 14.51
C PRO A 240 -20.95 1.13 15.76
N VAL A 241 -22.27 1.12 15.89
CA VAL A 241 -22.97 1.74 17.02
C VAL A 241 -23.44 0.70 18.04
N CYS A 242 -23.95 -0.45 17.59
CA CYS A 242 -24.51 -1.46 18.49
C CYS A 242 -23.84 -2.84 18.40
N GLY A 243 -22.82 -3.00 17.55
CA GLY A 243 -22.05 -4.24 17.41
C GLY A 243 -22.77 -5.42 16.74
N THR A 244 -24.06 -5.32 16.42
CA THR A 244 -24.85 -6.44 15.88
C THR A 244 -24.68 -6.64 14.38
N LEU A 245 -24.77 -7.87 13.90
CA LEU A 245 -24.86 -8.24 12.47
C LEU A 245 -26.28 -8.14 11.87
N GLN A 246 -27.25 -7.63 12.65
CA GLN A 246 -28.59 -7.32 12.18
C GLN A 246 -28.59 -6.07 11.29
N VAL A 247 -28.07 -6.23 10.09
CA VAL A 247 -27.95 -5.19 9.06
C VAL A 247 -28.67 -5.62 7.79
N SER A 248 -28.93 -4.71 6.86
CA SER A 248 -29.36 -5.06 5.50
C SER A 248 -28.37 -4.50 4.51
N GLY A 249 -28.06 -5.28 3.46
CA GLY A 249 -27.32 -4.76 2.32
C GLY A 249 -28.18 -3.71 1.65
N ASN A 250 -27.64 -2.51 1.47
CA ASN A 250 -28.37 -1.42 0.85
C ASN A 250 -27.97 -1.32 -0.63
N THR A 251 -26.83 -0.70 -0.91
CA THR A 251 -26.38 -0.37 -2.26
C THR A 251 -24.85 -0.39 -2.32
N GLN A 252 -24.27 -0.47 -3.51
CA GLN A 252 -22.85 -0.17 -3.71
C GLN A 252 -22.68 1.33 -3.92
N SER A 253 -21.99 2.03 -3.02
CA SER A 253 -21.78 3.48 -3.15
C SER A 253 -20.77 3.81 -4.26
N GLU A 254 -19.80 2.92 -4.43
CA GLU A 254 -18.77 2.92 -5.48
C GLU A 254 -18.62 1.45 -5.94
N PRO A 255 -18.16 1.19 -7.19
CA PRO A 255 -17.83 -0.16 -7.63
C PRO A 255 -16.96 -0.90 -6.60
N GLY A 256 -17.42 -2.07 -6.15
CA GLY A 256 -16.70 -2.89 -5.17
C GLY A 256 -16.90 -2.51 -3.70
N ILE A 257 -17.60 -1.41 -3.37
CA ILE A 257 -17.88 -1.02 -1.98
C ILE A 257 -19.31 -1.38 -1.59
N GLN A 258 -19.48 -2.42 -0.78
CA GLN A 258 -20.79 -2.76 -0.21
C GLN A 258 -21.10 -1.89 1.02
N SER A 259 -22.28 -1.26 1.03
CA SER A 259 -22.82 -0.57 2.20
C SER A 259 -23.90 -1.36 2.93
N TRP A 260 -23.96 -1.16 4.23
CA TRP A 260 -24.87 -1.81 5.17
C TRP A 260 -25.66 -0.76 5.94
N GLU A 261 -26.91 -1.08 6.25
CA GLU A 261 -27.74 -0.28 7.14
C GLU A 261 -28.16 -1.11 8.37
N CYS A 262 -27.99 -0.54 9.56
CA CYS A 262 -28.42 -1.21 10.79
C CYS A 262 -29.95 -1.35 10.86
N LYS A 263 -30.42 -2.56 11.18
CA LYS A 263 -31.84 -2.90 11.36
C LYS A 263 -32.20 -3.27 12.80
N ASN A 264 -31.24 -3.21 13.72
CA ASN A 264 -31.51 -3.39 15.15
C ASN A 264 -32.29 -2.18 15.71
N ASN A 265 -33.56 -2.39 16.08
CA ASN A 265 -34.43 -1.35 16.63
C ASN A 265 -33.95 -0.80 17.98
N GLU A 266 -33.12 -1.55 18.71
CA GLU A 266 -32.50 -1.15 19.96
C GLU A 266 -31.11 -0.51 19.77
N CYS A 267 -30.73 -0.13 18.55
CA CYS A 267 -29.47 0.56 18.28
C CYS A 267 -29.47 1.94 18.95
N PHE A 268 -28.35 2.32 19.57
CA PHE A 268 -28.23 3.58 20.33
C PHE A 268 -28.41 4.84 19.51
N THR A 269 -28.25 4.75 18.19
CA THR A 269 -28.49 5.88 17.29
C THR A 269 -29.44 5.46 16.18
N ARG A 270 -30.51 6.24 16.02
CA ARG A 270 -31.43 6.15 14.89
C ARG A 270 -31.77 7.57 14.43
N SER A 271 -32.04 7.72 13.13
CA SER A 271 -32.44 9.01 12.56
C SER A 271 -33.87 9.41 12.97
N LYS A 272 -34.25 10.67 12.67
CA LYS A 272 -35.61 11.19 12.89
C LYS A 272 -36.70 10.32 12.22
N CYS A 273 -36.42 9.75 11.04
CA CYS A 273 -37.33 8.84 10.35
C CYS A 273 -37.15 7.37 10.76
N ASN A 274 -36.59 7.12 11.94
CA ASN A 274 -36.32 5.79 12.49
C ASN A 274 -35.42 4.89 11.61
N ARG A 275 -34.58 5.47 10.76
CA ARG A 275 -33.57 4.75 9.95
C ARG A 275 -32.29 4.49 10.74
N GLY A 276 -31.69 3.31 10.60
CA GLY A 276 -30.42 2.96 11.23
C GLY A 276 -29.20 3.58 10.54
N LYS A 277 -28.04 3.56 11.20
CA LYS A 277 -26.77 4.07 10.66
C LYS A 277 -26.36 3.26 9.42
N ARG A 278 -25.92 3.98 8.38
CA ARG A 278 -25.29 3.42 7.18
C ARG A 278 -23.78 3.42 7.32
N PHE A 279 -23.12 2.35 6.87
CA PHE A 279 -21.66 2.21 6.93
C PHE A 279 -21.18 1.16 5.91
N SER A 280 -19.89 1.14 5.65
CA SER A 280 -19.19 0.12 4.85
C SER A 280 -17.91 -0.31 5.58
N LEU A 281 -17.29 -1.42 5.15
CA LEU A 281 -15.99 -1.82 5.69
C LEU A 281 -14.95 -0.71 5.53
N LYS A 282 -14.92 -0.02 4.37
CA LYS A 282 -14.05 1.16 4.12
C LYS A 282 -14.20 2.19 5.24
N THR A 283 -15.44 2.58 5.56
CA THR A 283 -15.70 3.57 6.62
C THR A 283 -15.37 3.08 8.02
N LEU A 284 -15.52 1.77 8.29
CA LEU A 284 -15.13 1.19 9.58
C LEU A 284 -13.62 1.28 9.75
N THR A 285 -12.86 0.91 8.72
CA THR A 285 -11.40 0.93 8.72
C THR A 285 -10.85 2.36 8.82
N THR A 286 -11.41 3.33 8.10
CA THR A 286 -10.92 4.72 8.11
C THR A 286 -11.34 5.53 9.34
N GLN A 287 -12.30 5.03 10.14
CA GLN A 287 -12.75 5.70 11.36
C GLN A 287 -12.23 5.02 12.63
N SER A 288 -11.70 3.79 12.55
CA SER A 288 -11.32 3.01 13.73
C SER A 288 -10.13 3.57 14.50
N MET A 289 -9.26 4.37 13.85
CA MET A 289 -8.02 4.89 14.43
C MET A 289 -7.90 6.42 14.36
N GLN A 290 -9.03 7.14 14.42
CA GLN A 290 -9.04 8.61 14.53
C GLN A 290 -8.68 9.05 15.96
N LEU A 291 -7.40 8.95 16.30
CA LEU A 291 -6.81 9.38 17.57
C LEU A 291 -6.04 10.69 17.38
N ASP A 292 -5.97 11.53 18.41
CA ASP A 292 -5.26 12.82 18.36
C ASP A 292 -3.80 12.66 17.93
N GLN A 293 -3.14 11.59 18.37
CA GLN A 293 -1.77 11.26 18.01
C GLN A 293 -1.57 10.87 16.52
N HIS A 294 -2.65 10.64 15.78
CA HIS A 294 -2.63 10.31 14.34
C HIS A 294 -3.01 11.52 13.46
N ILE A 295 -3.24 12.70 14.04
CA ILE A 295 -3.57 13.89 13.28
C ILE A 295 -2.40 14.27 12.37
N ILE A 296 -2.71 14.48 11.08
CA ILE A 296 -1.75 14.99 10.10
C ILE A 296 -1.66 16.51 10.27
N PRO A 297 -0.45 17.09 10.35
CA PRO A 297 -0.29 18.54 10.48
C PRO A 297 -0.99 19.31 9.35
N GLU A 298 -1.68 20.40 9.69
CA GLU A 298 -2.48 21.17 8.72
C GLU A 298 -1.64 21.70 7.56
N GLU A 299 -0.43 22.21 7.84
CA GLU A 299 0.49 22.70 6.82
C GLU A 299 0.93 21.61 5.83
N PHE A 300 1.05 20.37 6.32
CA PHE A 300 1.32 19.22 5.46
C PHE A 300 0.14 18.96 4.51
N VAL A 301 -1.08 18.97 5.03
CA VAL A 301 -2.30 18.84 4.21
C VAL A 301 -2.40 19.97 3.20
N LYS A 302 -2.12 21.22 3.59
CA LYS A 302 -2.12 22.37 2.67
C LYS A 302 -1.10 22.23 1.54
N LYS A 303 0.12 21.74 1.81
CA LYS A 303 1.12 21.45 0.78
C LYS A 303 0.58 20.47 -0.27
N TRP A 304 -0.03 19.38 0.18
CA TRP A 304 -0.51 18.28 -0.67
C TRP A 304 -1.95 18.44 -1.17
N ARG A 305 -2.60 19.59 -0.92
CA ARG A 305 -3.88 19.96 -1.56
C ARG A 305 -3.70 20.49 -2.98
N ARG A 306 -2.47 20.77 -3.39
CA ARG A 306 -2.15 21.18 -4.75
C ARG A 306 -1.98 19.93 -5.61
N ASP A 307 -2.53 19.97 -6.81
CA ASP A 307 -2.37 18.98 -7.87
C ASP A 307 -0.94 18.97 -8.45
N ILE A 308 -0.29 20.13 -8.51
CA ILE A 308 1.12 20.28 -8.90
C ILE A 308 1.96 20.61 -7.66
N ILE A 309 2.92 19.75 -7.34
CA ILE A 309 3.82 19.91 -6.19
C ILE A 309 5.26 19.97 -6.66
N ARG A 310 5.98 21.00 -6.23
CA ARG A 310 7.40 21.17 -6.52
C ARG A 310 8.26 20.77 -5.33
N PHE A 311 9.18 19.84 -5.54
CA PHE A 311 10.26 19.50 -4.62
C PHE A 311 11.46 18.91 -5.38
N SER A 312 12.65 19.07 -4.81
CA SER A 312 13.89 18.72 -5.50
C SER A 312 14.06 17.20 -5.67
N PRO A 313 14.63 16.74 -6.80
CA PRO A 313 15.02 15.35 -6.97
C PRO A 313 16.16 14.97 -6.01
N VAL A 314 16.34 13.67 -5.80
CA VAL A 314 17.41 13.15 -4.95
C VAL A 314 18.78 13.45 -5.57
N ILE A 315 19.66 14.10 -4.80
CA ILE A 315 21.05 14.34 -5.19
C ILE A 315 21.82 13.02 -5.11
N LYS A 316 22.20 12.47 -6.28
CA LYS A 316 22.81 11.14 -6.39
C LYS A 316 24.32 11.16 -6.24
N ILE A 317 24.96 12.21 -6.74
CA ILE A 317 26.41 12.34 -6.83
C ILE A 317 26.84 13.33 -5.74
N ASN A 318 27.73 12.89 -4.85
CA ASN A 318 28.32 13.80 -3.86
C ASN A 318 29.34 14.75 -4.53
N SER A 319 29.85 15.73 -3.79
CA SER A 319 30.91 16.64 -4.27
C SER A 319 32.20 15.95 -4.70
N LYS A 320 32.35 14.64 -4.43
CA LYS A 320 33.50 13.79 -4.80
C LYS A 320 33.23 12.89 -6.01
N GLY A 321 32.08 13.00 -6.66
CA GLY A 321 31.74 12.19 -7.85
C GLY A 321 31.19 10.79 -7.54
N GLU A 322 31.00 10.42 -6.27
CA GLU A 322 30.55 9.09 -5.86
C GLU A 322 29.01 9.04 -5.72
N ASN A 323 28.41 7.89 -6.05
CA ASN A 323 26.99 7.65 -5.82
C ASN A 323 26.72 7.51 -4.30
N ALA A 324 26.19 8.57 -3.70
CA ALA A 324 26.00 8.68 -2.25
C ALA A 324 25.02 7.63 -1.67
N LEU A 325 24.12 7.09 -2.49
CA LEU A 325 23.09 6.13 -2.08
C LEU A 325 23.35 4.71 -2.58
N GLY A 326 24.34 4.50 -3.44
CA GLY A 326 24.67 3.21 -4.06
C GLY A 326 23.61 2.67 -5.03
N HIS A 327 22.47 3.34 -5.19
CA HIS A 327 21.40 3.00 -6.12
C HIS A 327 21.27 4.06 -7.21
N THR A 328 20.88 3.66 -8.43
CA THR A 328 20.94 4.53 -9.61
C THR A 328 19.71 5.44 -9.77
N ALA A 329 18.57 5.10 -9.16
CA ALA A 329 17.31 5.85 -9.32
C ALA A 329 16.39 5.85 -8.08
N PRO A 330 16.79 6.47 -6.95
CA PRO A 330 15.87 6.73 -5.84
C PRO A 330 14.90 7.88 -6.16
N PHE A 331 13.63 7.75 -5.76
CA PHE A 331 12.70 8.88 -5.69
C PHE A 331 12.79 9.61 -4.33
N PRO A 332 12.36 10.89 -4.23
CA PRO A 332 12.48 11.69 -3.01
C PRO A 332 11.64 11.15 -1.85
N GLU A 333 12.06 11.47 -0.61
CA GLU A 333 11.35 11.08 0.62
C GLU A 333 9.96 11.73 0.75
N ASP A 334 9.69 12.82 0.03
CA ASP A 334 8.39 13.51 -0.01
C ASP A 334 7.24 12.61 -0.47
N ILE A 335 7.45 11.80 -1.51
CA ILE A 335 6.41 10.91 -2.07
C ILE A 335 5.99 9.82 -1.07
N PRO A 336 6.91 9.03 -0.48
CA PRO A 336 6.53 8.04 0.51
C PRO A 336 6.05 8.69 1.82
N ASP A 337 6.61 9.83 2.26
CA ASP A 337 6.10 10.54 3.45
C ASP A 337 4.63 10.97 3.26
N PHE A 338 4.27 11.48 2.08
CA PHE A 338 2.88 11.75 1.69
C PHE A 338 2.01 10.50 1.74
N ALA A 339 2.39 9.46 1.00
CA ALA A 339 1.60 8.23 0.91
C ALA A 339 1.33 7.64 2.30
N ILE A 340 2.37 7.57 3.14
CA ILE A 340 2.32 6.92 4.45
C ILE A 340 1.49 7.73 5.44
N ARG A 341 1.62 9.06 5.45
CA ARG A 341 0.82 9.92 6.32
C ARG A 341 -0.65 9.93 5.93
N MET A 342 -0.96 10.01 4.64
CA MET A 342 -2.33 10.15 4.15
C MET A 342 -3.12 8.84 4.16
N TYR A 343 -2.46 7.69 3.92
CA TYR A 343 -3.16 6.44 3.59
C TYR A 343 -2.83 5.24 4.49
N SER A 344 -2.14 5.46 5.62
CA SER A 344 -1.88 4.40 6.61
C SER A 344 -1.93 4.91 8.05
N TYR A 345 -2.11 4.00 9.01
CA TYR A 345 -1.99 4.27 10.44
C TYR A 345 -0.68 3.74 11.04
N PRO A 346 -0.20 4.28 12.18
CA PRO A 346 0.95 3.71 12.87
C PRO A 346 0.76 2.21 13.18
N GLY A 347 1.82 1.43 13.06
CA GLY A 347 1.82 -0.04 13.19
C GLY A 347 1.40 -0.79 11.93
N GLU A 348 0.84 -0.12 10.92
CA GLU A 348 0.51 -0.77 9.66
C GLU A 348 1.74 -1.04 8.78
N SER A 349 1.59 -1.95 7.83
CA SER A 349 2.66 -2.36 6.89
C SER A 349 2.60 -1.58 5.58
N VAL A 350 3.76 -1.07 5.16
CA VAL A 350 3.97 -0.33 3.91
C VAL A 350 4.93 -1.11 3.04
N LEU A 351 4.51 -1.47 1.83
CA LEU A 351 5.33 -2.24 0.89
C LEU A 351 5.81 -1.38 -0.28
N ASP A 352 7.08 -1.54 -0.60
CA ASP A 352 7.68 -1.11 -1.85
C ASP A 352 8.15 -2.34 -2.65
N PRO A 353 7.42 -2.74 -3.72
CA PRO A 353 7.80 -3.89 -4.54
C PRO A 353 9.09 -3.71 -5.34
N PHE A 354 9.56 -2.48 -5.51
CA PHE A 354 10.76 -2.11 -6.27
C PHE A 354 11.65 -1.20 -5.41
N ALA A 355 12.07 -1.72 -4.26
CA ALA A 355 12.54 -0.90 -3.15
C ALA A 355 13.84 -0.14 -3.44
N GLY A 356 14.72 -0.64 -4.31
CA GLY A 356 15.96 0.02 -4.69
C GLY A 356 16.78 0.48 -3.48
N SER A 357 16.81 1.78 -3.18
CA SER A 357 17.51 2.35 -2.02
C SER A 357 16.75 2.25 -0.67
N PHE A 358 15.59 1.60 -0.64
CA PHE A 358 14.74 1.41 0.54
C PHE A 358 14.15 2.72 1.10
N THR A 359 14.01 3.77 0.29
CA THR A 359 13.49 5.07 0.73
C THR A 359 12.12 4.95 1.39
N SER A 360 11.19 4.22 0.75
CA SER A 360 9.82 3.99 1.26
C SER A 360 9.81 3.27 2.60
N ALA A 361 10.60 2.21 2.75
CA ALA A 361 10.65 1.42 3.98
C ALA A 361 11.28 2.22 5.14
N ILE A 362 12.28 3.04 4.85
CA ILE A 362 12.90 3.95 5.84
C ILE A 362 11.88 5.01 6.28
N CYS A 363 11.16 5.64 5.35
CA CYS A 363 10.11 6.61 5.68
C CYS A 363 8.99 5.98 6.51
N ALA A 364 8.57 4.75 6.19
CA ALA A 364 7.58 4.01 6.96
C ALA A 364 8.03 3.87 8.42
N GLN A 365 9.27 3.44 8.64
CA GLN A 365 9.78 3.27 9.99
C GLN A 365 9.93 4.60 10.74
N LYS A 366 10.40 5.68 10.10
CA LYS A 366 10.41 7.02 10.71
C LYS A 366 9.02 7.46 11.18
N LEU A 367 7.97 7.04 10.45
CA LEU A 367 6.58 7.29 10.77
C LEU A 367 5.94 6.19 11.64
N ARG A 368 6.71 5.28 12.24
CA ARG A 368 6.20 4.20 13.11
C ARG A 368 5.30 3.19 12.39
N ARG A 369 5.55 2.91 11.12
CA ARG A 369 4.96 1.82 10.33
C ARG A 369 6.01 0.73 10.10
N VAL A 370 5.58 -0.48 9.73
CA VAL A 370 6.50 -1.53 9.29
C VAL A 370 6.82 -1.30 7.81
N GLY A 371 8.07 -0.98 7.50
CA GLY A 371 8.54 -0.80 6.13
C GLY A 371 9.02 -2.11 5.52
N ILE A 372 8.47 -2.50 4.38
CA ILE A 372 8.84 -3.72 3.65
C ILE A 372 9.34 -3.31 2.27
N GLY A 373 10.52 -3.79 1.89
CA GLY A 373 11.09 -3.55 0.56
C GLY A 373 11.49 -4.85 -0.12
N ILE A 374 11.16 -4.99 -1.41
CA ILE A 374 11.61 -6.09 -2.25
C ILE A 374 12.69 -5.59 -3.21
N GLU A 375 13.81 -6.30 -3.28
CA GLU A 375 14.91 -5.99 -4.20
C GLU A 375 15.48 -7.26 -4.81
N ILE A 376 15.60 -7.28 -6.14
CA ILE A 376 16.05 -8.46 -6.88
C ILE A 376 17.57 -8.65 -6.80
N ASN A 377 18.34 -7.56 -6.79
CA ASN A 377 19.79 -7.59 -6.92
C ASN A 377 20.51 -7.44 -5.57
N LYS A 378 20.40 -8.49 -4.74
CA LYS A 378 21.09 -8.57 -3.44
C LYS A 378 22.59 -8.32 -3.55
N LYS A 379 23.26 -8.90 -4.55
CA LYS A 379 24.72 -8.84 -4.70
C LYS A 379 25.21 -7.40 -4.90
N LEU A 380 24.48 -6.59 -5.68
CA LEU A 380 24.88 -5.21 -5.94
C LEU A 380 24.44 -4.24 -4.84
N PHE A 381 23.23 -4.39 -4.31
CA PHE A 381 22.63 -3.33 -3.50
C PHE A 381 22.62 -3.58 -2.00
N ARG A 382 22.87 -4.82 -1.51
CA ARG A 382 22.73 -5.15 -0.08
C ARG A 382 23.48 -4.20 0.85
N ASP A 383 24.77 -4.02 0.64
CA ASP A 383 25.58 -3.22 1.57
C ASP A 383 25.19 -1.74 1.52
N SER A 384 24.81 -1.24 0.34
CA SER A 384 24.31 0.13 0.19
C SER A 384 22.97 0.32 0.90
N ILE A 385 22.06 -0.64 0.79
CA ILE A 385 20.75 -0.64 1.45
C ILE A 385 20.93 -0.67 2.96
N LEU A 386 21.71 -1.60 3.50
CA LEU A 386 21.95 -1.71 4.93
C LEU A 386 22.62 -0.44 5.48
N ARG A 387 23.58 0.14 4.75
CA ARG A 387 24.20 1.41 5.12
C ARG A 387 23.17 2.55 5.14
N ASN A 388 22.32 2.65 4.12
CA ASN A 388 21.31 3.69 4.01
C ASN A 388 20.30 3.62 5.16
N ILE A 389 19.81 2.41 5.48
CA ILE A 389 18.85 2.20 6.57
C ILE A 389 19.50 2.58 7.91
N ASN A 390 20.70 2.05 8.20
CA ASN A 390 21.40 2.33 9.46
C ASN A 390 21.71 3.83 9.62
N LYS A 391 22.18 4.49 8.54
CA LYS A 391 22.51 5.93 8.57
C LYS A 391 21.26 6.78 8.79
N LYS A 392 20.15 6.50 8.09
CA LYS A 392 18.95 7.34 8.16
C LYS A 392 18.08 7.08 9.40
N LEU A 393 18.24 5.93 10.05
CA LEU A 393 17.52 5.60 11.29
C LEU A 393 18.31 5.88 12.57
N SER A 394 19.58 6.31 12.47
CA SER A 394 20.45 6.87 13.53
C SER A 394 19.85 6.80 14.93
N MET A 395 20.06 5.67 15.63
CA MET A 395 19.51 5.45 16.96
C MET A 395 20.40 6.06 18.06
N PRO A 396 19.83 6.54 19.18
CA PRO A 396 20.60 6.84 20.38
C PRO A 396 21.36 5.59 20.84
N ILE A 397 22.60 5.77 21.31
CA ILE A 397 23.54 4.72 21.76
C ILE A 397 22.90 3.72 22.76
N PHE A 398 21.87 4.15 23.49
CA PHE A 398 21.20 3.39 24.56
C PHE A 398 19.96 2.59 24.11
N GLN A 399 19.57 2.62 22.83
CA GLN A 399 18.50 1.76 22.27
C GLN A 399 19.07 0.71 21.30
N LYS A 400 20.15 0.03 21.70
CA LYS A 400 20.66 -1.16 20.99
C LYS A 400 19.79 -2.40 21.28
N ASP A 401 18.47 -2.29 21.16
CA ASP A 401 17.62 -3.48 21.15
C ASP A 401 17.57 -4.06 19.74
N SER A 402 17.65 -5.40 19.66
CA SER A 402 17.46 -6.30 18.49
C SER A 402 17.33 -5.64 17.11
N SER A 403 18.22 -5.99 16.18
CA SER A 403 18.29 -5.50 14.79
C SER A 403 16.95 -5.02 14.22
N ILE A 404 16.73 -3.70 14.12
CA ILE A 404 15.52 -3.10 13.50
C ILE A 404 15.25 -3.62 12.08
N ILE A 405 16.33 -4.08 11.43
CA ILE A 405 16.36 -4.57 10.07
C ILE A 405 16.43 -6.09 10.10
N SER A 406 15.57 -6.74 9.33
CA SER A 406 15.65 -8.17 9.09
C SER A 406 15.65 -8.48 7.59
N GLU A 407 16.33 -9.56 7.21
CA GLU A 407 16.48 -10.00 5.82
C GLU A 407 15.82 -11.36 5.57
N PHE A 408 15.23 -11.53 4.39
CA PHE A 408 14.70 -12.81 3.91
C PHE A 408 15.20 -13.12 2.50
N ASN A 409 15.71 -14.33 2.26
CA ASN A 409 16.27 -14.74 0.96
C ASN A 409 15.59 -15.98 0.33
N GLY A 410 14.44 -16.42 0.86
CA GLY A 410 13.72 -17.59 0.36
C GLY A 410 14.11 -18.93 1.00
N GLN A 411 15.22 -19.04 1.75
CA GLN A 411 15.64 -20.30 2.40
C GLN A 411 15.60 -20.24 3.95
N GLY A 412 15.68 -19.04 4.53
CA GLY A 412 15.59 -18.80 5.98
C GLY A 412 15.88 -17.35 6.35
N PHE A 413 15.93 -17.07 7.66
CA PHE A 413 16.44 -15.81 8.21
C PHE A 413 17.95 -15.74 8.00
N ILE A 414 18.48 -14.57 7.65
CA ILE A 414 19.93 -14.27 7.66
C ILE A 414 20.19 -13.21 8.72
#